data_AF-A0A963BEG1-F1
#
_entry.id   AF-A0A963BEG1-F1
#
_cell.length_a   1.000
_cell.length_b   1.000
_cell.length_c   1.000
_cell.angle_alpha   90.00
_cell.angle_beta   90.00
_cell.angle_gamma   90.00
#
_symmetry.space_group_name_H-M   'P 1'
#
loop_
_entity.id
_entity.type
_entity.pdbx_description
1 polymer ?
#
loop_
_entity_poly.entity_id
_entity_poly.type
_entity_poly.pdbx_seq_one_letter_code
_entity_poly.pdbx_strand_id
1 'polypeptide(L)' 'MANVAAEHARYHRYTVDDYHRMGEVGILDPQQRMELVEGAIIDMAPIGSHHSGLFDDLDP' A
#
# COMPACT_ATOMS: atom_id res chain seq x y z
N MET A 1 36.15 6.44 -10.72
CA MET A 1 35.44 7.72 -10.56
C MET A 1 34.15 7.68 -11.36
N ALA A 2 33.03 7.39 -10.70
CA ALA A 2 31.69 7.60 -11.25
C ALA A 2 30.87 8.30 -10.16
N ASN A 3 31.03 9.63 -10.08
CA ASN A 3 30.14 10.46 -9.31
C ASN A 3 28.90 10.69 -10.18
N VAL A 4 28.05 9.67 -10.27
CA VAL A 4 26.67 9.91 -10.66
C VAL A 4 26.02 10.40 -9.38
N ALA A 5 25.96 11.72 -9.24
CA ALA A 5 25.08 12.36 -8.29
C ALA A 5 23.72 11.67 -8.43
N ALA A 6 23.37 10.84 -7.45
CA ALA A 6 22.00 10.42 -7.25
C ALA A 6 21.25 11.72 -7.03
N GLU A 7 20.71 12.30 -8.10
CA GLU A 7 19.71 13.35 -8.01
C GLU A 7 18.71 12.85 -6.98
N HIS A 8 18.64 13.57 -5.86
CA HIS A 8 17.97 13.14 -4.64
C HIS A 8 16.48 12.96 -4.93
N ALA A 9 16.10 11.78 -5.41
CA ALA A 9 14.72 11.37 -5.54
C ALA A 9 14.11 11.49 -4.14
N ARG A 10 13.23 12.46 -3.96
CA ARG A 10 12.52 12.66 -2.71
C ARG A 10 11.29 11.76 -2.73
N TYR A 11 11.19 10.91 -1.73
CA TYR A 11 9.97 10.17 -1.48
C TYR A 11 8.88 11.12 -1.01
N HIS A 12 7.80 11.18 -1.76
CA HIS A 12 6.57 11.83 -1.34
C HIS A 12 5.66 10.81 -0.67
N ARG A 13 5.07 11.21 0.46
CA ARG A 13 4.08 10.41 1.17
C ARG A 13 2.68 10.78 0.70
N TYR A 14 1.84 9.77 0.56
CA TYR A 14 0.42 9.92 0.25
C TYR A 14 -0.40 10.05 1.52
N THR A 15 -1.48 10.83 1.43
CA THR A 15 -2.51 10.88 2.45
C THR A 15 -3.58 9.82 2.20
N VAL A 16 -4.46 9.62 3.18
CA VAL A 16 -5.63 8.75 3.04
C VAL A 16 -6.54 9.25 1.90
N ASP A 17 -6.72 10.56 1.78
CA ASP A 17 -7.54 11.16 0.72
C ASP A 17 -6.94 10.92 -0.67
N ASP A 18 -5.60 11.00 -0.79
CA ASP A 18 -4.91 10.68 -2.05
C ASP A 18 -5.17 9.21 -2.44
N TYR A 19 -5.05 8.28 -1.50
CA TYR A 19 -5.28 6.86 -1.73
C TYR A 19 -6.72 6.57 -2.20
N HIS A 20 -7.73 7.18 -1.56
CA HIS A 20 -9.12 7.03 -1.99
C HIS A 20 -9.33 7.60 -3.39
N ARG A 21 -8.82 8.80 -3.66
CA ARG A 21 -8.94 9.43 -4.98
C ARG A 21 -8.27 8.58 -6.06
N MET A 22 -7.11 7.99 -5.78
CA MET A 22 -6.44 7.07 -6.71
C MET A 22 -7.30 5.84 -7.03
N GLY A 23 -8.00 5.29 -6.04
CA GLY A 23 -8.97 4.21 -6.26
C GLY A 23 -10.16 4.64 -7.11
N GLU A 24 -10.75 5.81 -6.82
CA GLU A 24 -11.90 6.35 -7.57
C GLU A 24 -11.60 6.59 -9.05
N VAL A 25 -10.38 7.04 -9.37
CA VAL A 25 -9.96 7.26 -10.77
C VAL A 25 -9.35 6.02 -11.43
N GLY A 26 -9.28 4.89 -10.73
CA GLY A 26 -8.78 3.62 -11.25
C GLY A 26 -7.26 3.53 -11.41
N ILE A 27 -6.49 4.32 -10.67
CA ILE A 27 -5.02 4.19 -10.61
C ILE A 27 -4.63 2.91 -9.87
N LEU A 28 -5.36 2.57 -8.81
CA LEU A 28 -5.15 1.35 -8.04
C LEU A 28 -6.02 0.23 -8.63
N ASP A 29 -5.39 -0.89 -8.98
CA ASP A 29 -6.10 -2.07 -9.46
C ASP A 29 -6.87 -2.70 -8.29
N PRO A 30 -8.22 -2.77 -8.35
CA PRO A 30 -9.01 -3.31 -7.24
C PRO A 30 -8.79 -4.82 -7.01
N GLN A 31 -8.17 -5.53 -7.97
CA GLN A 31 -7.80 -6.94 -7.80
C GLN A 31 -6.46 -7.09 -7.08
N GLN A 32 -5.62 -6.05 -7.07
CA GLN A 32 -4.39 -6.03 -6.31
C GLN A 32 -4.68 -5.52 -4.91
N ARG A 33 -4.44 -6.38 -3.92
CA ARG A 33 -4.61 -6.00 -2.52
C ARG A 33 -3.44 -5.09 -2.15
N MET A 34 -3.64 -3.80 -2.30
CA MET A 34 -2.69 -2.77 -1.89
C MET A 34 -3.16 -2.11 -0.58
N GLU A 35 -2.21 -1.62 0.21
CA GLU A 35 -2.48 -0.91 1.46
C GLU A 35 -1.68 0.38 1.56
N LEU A 36 -2.26 1.40 2.20
CA LEU A 36 -1.55 2.61 2.57
C LEU A 36 -1.00 2.47 3.99
N VAL A 37 0.33 2.36 4.12
CA VAL A 37 1.04 2.25 5.40
C VAL A 37 2.06 3.37 5.52
N GLU A 38 1.92 4.21 6.55
CA GLU A 38 2.82 5.35 6.82
C GLU A 38 3.05 6.30 5.62
N GLY A 39 2.03 6.42 4.77
CA GLY A 39 2.07 7.25 3.56
C GLY A 39 2.73 6.58 2.34
N ALA A 40 3.02 5.28 2.41
CA ALA A 40 3.48 4.47 1.29
C ALA A 40 2.39 3.48 0.88
N ILE A 41 2.21 3.28 -0.43
CA ILE A 41 1.34 2.23 -0.96
C ILE A 41 2.19 0.98 -1.15
N ILE A 42 1.80 -0.11 -0.50
CA ILE A 42 2.51 -1.39 -0.54
C ILE A 42 1.59 -2.50 -1.04
N ASP A 43 2.16 -3.47 -1.76
CA ASP A 43 1.45 -4.70 -2.12
C ASP A 43 1.32 -5.60 -0.87
N MET A 44 0.09 -6.01 -0.57
CA MET A 44 -0.15 -7.02 0.44
C MET A 44 0.19 -8.40 -0.11
N ALA A 45 0.95 -9.19 0.64
CA ALA A 45 1.14 -10.60 0.31
C ALA A 45 -0.23 -11.31 0.27
N PRO A 46 -0.49 -12.22 -0.69
CA PRO A 46 -1.75 -12.94 -0.75
C PRO A 46 -2.06 -13.59 0.59
N ILE A 47 -3.28 -13.38 1.11
CA ILE A 47 -3.79 -14.05 2.31
C ILE A 47 -3.73 -15.56 2.03
N GLY A 48 -2.70 -16.23 2.55
CA GLY A 48 -2.42 -17.62 2.21
C GLY A 48 -1.27 -18.29 2.96
N SER A 49 -0.45 -17.58 3.75
CA SER A 49 0.53 -18.24 4.62
C SER A 49 0.69 -17.67 6.04
N HIS A 50 0.18 -16.48 6.37
CA HIS A 50 0.29 -15.93 7.74
C HIS A 50 -0.86 -14.99 8.18
N HIS A 51 -2.07 -15.12 7.63
CA HIS A 51 -3.20 -14.25 8.00
C HIS A 51 -4.44 -14.98 8.55
N SER A 52 -4.25 -16.14 9.19
CA SER A 52 -5.28 -16.74 10.06
C SER A 52 -5.14 -16.18 11.49
N GLY A 53 -5.15 -14.86 11.61
CA GLY A 53 -5.26 -14.19 12.91
C GLY A 53 -6.73 -14.15 13.30
N LEU A 54 -7.21 -15.22 13.95
CA LEU A 54 -8.35 -15.22 14.86
C LEU A 54 -9.58 -14.39 14.41
N PHE A 55 -10.22 -14.77 13.30
CA PHE A 55 -11.63 -14.44 13.09
C PHE A 55 -12.47 -15.65 13.49
N ASP A 56 -12.65 -15.83 14.79
CA ASP A 56 -13.78 -16.54 15.36
C ASP A 56 -13.85 -16.11 16.82
N ASP A 57 -14.86 -15.29 17.14
CA ASP A 57 -15.74 -15.42 18.32
C ASP A 57 -16.43 -14.10 18.72
N LEU A 58 -17.04 -13.37 17.77
CA LEU A 58 -18.03 -12.34 18.08
C LEU A 58 -19.10 -12.32 16.97
N ASP A 59 -20.02 -13.28 17.04
CA ASP A 59 -21.41 -13.09 16.61
C ASP A 59 -22.29 -13.03 17.88
N PRO A 60 -23.44 -12.32 17.84
CA PRO A 60 -24.03 -11.55 18.96
C PRO A 60 -24.64 -12.34 20.13
#